data_AF-A0A367QJS3-F1
#
_entry.id   AF-A0A367QJS3-F1
#
_cell.length_a   1.000
_cell.length_b   1.000
_cell.length_c   1.000
_cell.angle_alpha   90.00
_cell.angle_beta   90.00
_cell.angle_gamma   90.00
#
_symmetry.space_group_name_H-M   'P 1'
#
loop_
_entity.id
_entity.type
_entity.pdbx_description
1 polymer ?
#
loop_
_entity_poly.entity_id
_entity_poly.type
_entity_poly.pdbx_seq_one_letter_code
_entity_poly.pdbx_strand_id
1 'polypeptide(L)'
;MNTTWQGITQLIDIGLSMRGQQFLTQSPSLQTSQAVNEGVADVQGIFEQLILFMPRVLGAVVILFVGWLIAAIAATVTQKILNRTNIDNRIAAGITGRQDVPQVEKLISDLVFWSIILLTAVAVLQTLNLEIASRPLNTFLEQLIGFLPKLVGAGILLAAAWVLASIVKIITIRLLQTFNLDERLNPQTQDSVPSLNQLSLSETIGNALYWFIFLLFLVPILDTLGLREALEPVQALITKILVILPNILAAALIAAVGWFIANVVRRIVTNLLASTGIDNLGNRFGLSSTAGVQSLSSIIGTIVYILILIPVAIAALDALQIAAISVPAIAMLQQVLNAVPAIFTALAILIVAYFLGRFVADLVTSILTNLGFNNIFTVLGLTTPTRRIVISTESTEPTPPPIPTRTPSEVAGIVTLVGIMLFATVAAVNILNIPALTALVSGILVIFGRILAGLVIFAIGLFLANLAFNIITSSGERQAQILGQVARICIITLVSAMALQQIGVASDIVNLAFGLLLGAIAVAIALAFGLGGRDIAREQVQEWLNSFKGRN
;
A
#
# COMPACT_ATOMS: atom_id res chain seq x y z
N MET A 1 -7.76 -5.89 -9.91
CA MET A 1 -8.63 -6.18 -11.07
C MET A 1 -8.08 -5.43 -12.28
N ASN A 2 -7.19 -6.02 -13.09
CA ASN A 2 -6.92 -5.60 -14.49
C ASN A 2 -5.85 -6.49 -15.19
N THR A 3 -6.09 -7.78 -15.39
CA THR A 3 -5.16 -8.64 -16.16
C THR A 3 -5.83 -9.58 -17.15
N THR A 4 -7.14 -9.48 -17.40
CA THR A 4 -7.87 -10.42 -18.27
C THR A 4 -8.12 -9.92 -19.71
N TRP A 5 -7.66 -8.72 -20.08
CA TRP A 5 -8.01 -8.09 -21.37
C TRP A 5 -6.88 -7.99 -22.41
N GLN A 6 -5.69 -8.54 -22.17
CA GLN A 6 -4.59 -8.54 -23.16
C GLN A 6 -4.47 -9.81 -24.02
N GLY A 7 -5.22 -10.88 -23.71
CA GLY A 7 -5.15 -12.15 -24.46
C GLY A 7 -6.08 -12.26 -25.68
N ILE A 8 -7.04 -11.34 -25.82
CA ILE A 8 -8.11 -11.45 -26.85
C ILE A 8 -7.75 -10.70 -28.14
N THR A 9 -6.83 -9.72 -28.09
CA THR A 9 -6.45 -8.92 -29.27
C THR A 9 -5.39 -9.55 -30.15
N GLN A 10 -4.77 -10.67 -29.76
CA GLN A 10 -3.77 -11.38 -30.58
C GLN A 10 -4.34 -12.52 -31.45
N LEU A 11 -5.66 -12.75 -31.42
CA LEU A 11 -6.33 -13.79 -32.24
C LEU A 11 -7.17 -13.21 -33.41
N ILE A 12 -7.15 -11.89 -33.61
CA ILE A 12 -7.82 -11.19 -34.74
C ILE A 12 -6.77 -10.50 -35.61
N ASP A 13 -5.62 -11.13 -35.82
CA ASP A 13 -4.71 -10.80 -36.92
C ASP A 13 -4.52 -12.06 -37.77
N ILE A 14 -5.64 -12.53 -38.33
CA ILE A 14 -5.65 -13.58 -39.35
C ILE A 14 -5.24 -12.90 -40.66
N GLY A 15 -4.05 -13.25 -41.12
CA GLY A 15 -3.42 -12.73 -42.33
C GLY A 15 -4.29 -12.88 -43.57
N LEU A 16 -4.94 -11.77 -43.95
CA LEU A 16 -5.66 -11.61 -45.22
C LEU A 16 -4.97 -10.63 -46.19
N SER A 17 -3.71 -10.23 -45.96
CA SER A 17 -3.06 -9.19 -46.76
C SER A 17 -1.81 -9.59 -47.56
N MET A 18 -1.31 -10.83 -47.49
CA MET A 18 -0.11 -11.21 -48.27
C MET A 18 -0.37 -11.96 -49.58
N ARG A 19 -1.58 -12.51 -49.81
CA ARG A 19 -1.94 -13.10 -51.11
C ARG A 19 -2.63 -12.12 -52.06
N GLY A 20 -3.31 -11.10 -51.55
CA GLY A 20 -4.01 -10.09 -52.39
C GLY A 20 -3.08 -9.11 -53.12
N GLN A 21 -1.84 -8.93 -52.65
CA GLN A 21 -0.91 -7.96 -53.23
C GLN A 21 0.05 -8.57 -54.27
N GLN A 22 0.17 -9.91 -54.34
CA GLN A 22 0.94 -10.59 -55.39
C GLN A 22 0.17 -10.74 -56.71
N PHE A 23 -1.16 -10.57 -56.69
CA PHE A 23 -2.00 -10.59 -57.90
C PHE A 23 -2.01 -9.26 -58.68
N LEU A 24 -1.49 -8.17 -58.12
CA LEU A 24 -1.53 -6.84 -58.74
C LEU A 24 -0.17 -6.36 -59.31
N THR A 25 0.86 -7.21 -59.26
CA THR A 25 2.22 -6.84 -59.73
C THR A 25 2.82 -7.77 -60.78
N GLN A 26 2.05 -8.73 -61.32
CA GLN A 26 2.44 -9.46 -62.51
C GLN A 26 1.52 -9.07 -63.65
N SER A 27 2.07 -8.36 -64.64
CA SER A 27 1.49 -8.22 -65.97
C SER A 27 1.93 -9.44 -66.78
N PRO A 28 1.09 -10.44 -67.07
CA PRO A 28 1.43 -11.48 -68.01
C PRO A 28 1.05 -10.95 -69.39
N SER A 29 2.06 -10.68 -70.21
CA SER A 29 1.90 -10.60 -71.65
C SER A 29 1.24 -11.88 -72.15
N LEU A 30 0.01 -11.75 -72.65
CA LEU A 30 -0.73 -12.62 -73.57
C LEU A 30 -0.10 -13.99 -73.86
N GLN A 31 -0.49 -15.00 -73.08
CA GLN A 31 -0.60 -16.39 -73.52
C GLN A 31 -1.99 -16.92 -73.12
N THR A 32 -3.03 -16.36 -73.72
CA THR A 32 -4.44 -16.70 -73.48
C THR A 32 -4.79 -18.15 -73.83
N SER A 33 -3.91 -18.87 -74.51
CA SER A 33 -4.11 -20.28 -74.88
C SER A 33 -3.60 -21.29 -73.83
N GLN A 34 -2.67 -20.93 -72.93
CA GLN A 34 -2.26 -21.81 -71.82
C GLN A 34 -3.17 -21.67 -70.60
N ALA A 35 -3.59 -20.45 -70.25
CA ALA A 35 -4.46 -20.20 -69.10
C ALA A 35 -5.90 -20.76 -69.24
N VAL A 36 -6.43 -20.84 -70.47
CA VAL A 36 -7.74 -21.47 -70.73
C VAL A 36 -7.64 -22.99 -70.62
N ASN A 37 -6.52 -23.59 -71.04
CA ASN A 37 -6.31 -25.03 -70.94
C ASN A 37 -6.00 -25.45 -69.49
N GLU A 38 -5.27 -24.63 -68.73
CA GLU A 38 -5.05 -24.82 -67.29
C GLU A 38 -6.34 -24.61 -66.49
N GLY A 39 -7.14 -23.59 -66.81
CA GLY A 39 -8.45 -23.38 -66.17
C GLY A 39 -9.46 -24.50 -66.46
N VAL A 40 -9.45 -25.07 -67.67
CA VAL A 40 -10.28 -26.24 -68.01
C VAL A 40 -9.74 -27.50 -67.33
N ALA A 41 -8.41 -27.67 -67.21
CA ALA A 41 -7.79 -28.78 -66.48
C ALA A 41 -8.04 -28.70 -64.96
N ASP A 42 -8.06 -27.49 -64.37
CA ASP A 42 -8.40 -27.26 -62.96
C ASP A 42 -9.88 -27.54 -62.70
N VAL A 43 -10.79 -27.10 -63.60
CA VAL A 43 -12.22 -27.41 -63.48
C VAL A 43 -12.48 -28.91 -63.68
N GLN A 44 -11.76 -29.56 -64.59
CA GLN A 44 -11.80 -31.02 -64.76
C GLN A 44 -11.25 -31.74 -63.52
N GLY A 45 -10.15 -31.26 -62.93
CA GLY A 45 -9.59 -31.80 -61.68
C GLY A 45 -10.52 -31.65 -60.49
N ILE A 46 -11.23 -30.51 -60.37
CA ILE A 46 -12.28 -30.30 -59.36
C ILE A 46 -13.47 -31.24 -59.61
N PHE A 47 -13.86 -31.44 -60.87
CA PHE A 47 -14.94 -32.35 -61.22
C PHE A 47 -14.58 -33.82 -60.96
N GLU A 48 -13.34 -34.23 -61.25
CA GLU A 48 -12.81 -35.55 -60.90
C GLU A 48 -12.75 -35.76 -59.39
N GLN A 49 -12.33 -34.75 -58.63
CA GLN A 49 -12.36 -34.79 -57.16
C GLN A 49 -13.80 -34.90 -56.62
N LEU A 50 -14.77 -34.21 -57.23
CA LEU A 50 -16.19 -34.33 -56.89
C LEU A 50 -16.74 -35.73 -57.19
N ILE A 51 -16.39 -36.32 -58.34
CA ILE A 51 -16.79 -37.69 -58.70
C ILE A 51 -16.19 -38.70 -57.72
N LEU A 52 -14.93 -38.53 -57.32
CA LEU A 52 -14.27 -39.39 -56.33
C LEU A 52 -14.80 -39.15 -54.89
N PHE A 53 -15.44 -38.01 -54.61
CA PHE A 53 -16.07 -37.70 -53.33
C PHE A 53 -17.47 -38.35 -53.18
N MET A 54 -18.20 -38.55 -54.29
CA MET A 54 -19.56 -39.12 -54.29
C MET A 54 -19.67 -40.48 -53.56
N PRO A 55 -18.79 -41.47 -53.79
CA PRO A 55 -18.83 -42.74 -53.05
C PRO A 55 -18.64 -42.56 -51.54
N ARG A 56 -17.80 -41.61 -51.11
CA ARG A 56 -17.55 -41.35 -49.68
C ARG A 56 -18.74 -40.69 -49.00
N VAL A 57 -19.42 -39.78 -49.70
CA VAL A 57 -20.67 -39.17 -49.22
C VAL A 57 -21.74 -40.25 -49.02
N LEU A 58 -21.89 -41.17 -49.99
CA LEU A 58 -22.81 -42.29 -49.84
C LEU A 58 -22.43 -43.19 -48.66
N GLY A 59 -21.14 -43.52 -48.50
CA GLY A 59 -20.66 -44.29 -47.34
C GLY A 59 -20.97 -43.61 -46.01
N ALA A 60 -20.74 -42.30 -45.91
CA ALA A 60 -21.08 -41.49 -44.74
C ALA A 60 -22.59 -41.50 -44.43
N VAL A 61 -23.45 -41.37 -45.44
CA VAL A 61 -24.91 -41.42 -45.27
C VAL A 61 -25.36 -42.78 -44.72
N VAL A 62 -24.78 -43.88 -45.24
CA VAL A 62 -25.07 -45.23 -44.74
C VAL A 62 -24.64 -45.38 -43.28
N ILE A 63 -23.42 -44.94 -42.93
CA ILE A 63 -22.92 -45.01 -41.55
C ILE A 63 -23.80 -44.18 -40.61
N LEU A 64 -24.23 -42.99 -41.02
CA LEU A 64 -25.11 -42.14 -40.23
C LEU A 64 -26.46 -42.81 -39.95
N PHE A 65 -27.06 -43.44 -40.96
CA PHE A 65 -28.34 -44.14 -40.80
C PHE A 65 -28.21 -45.36 -39.88
N VAL A 66 -27.16 -46.18 -40.09
CA VAL A 66 -26.88 -47.36 -39.26
C VAL A 66 -26.58 -46.95 -37.82
N GLY A 67 -25.74 -45.94 -37.62
CA GLY A 67 -25.37 -45.46 -36.29
C GLY A 67 -26.54 -44.85 -35.52
N TRP A 68 -27.46 -44.14 -36.20
CA TRP A 68 -28.70 -43.65 -35.58
C TRP A 68 -29.61 -44.78 -35.11
N LEU A 69 -29.76 -45.84 -35.91
CA LEU A 69 -30.52 -47.03 -35.53
C LEU A 69 -29.92 -47.71 -34.29
N ILE A 70 -28.60 -47.92 -34.29
CA ILE A 70 -27.87 -48.52 -33.16
C ILE A 70 -28.05 -47.67 -31.90
N ALA A 71 -27.92 -46.35 -32.01
CA ALA A 71 -28.11 -45.43 -30.89
C ALA A 71 -29.50 -45.56 -30.26
N ALA A 72 -30.56 -45.58 -31.08
CA ALA A 72 -31.93 -45.69 -30.60
C ALA A 72 -32.19 -47.01 -29.87
N ILE A 73 -31.69 -48.13 -30.41
CA ILE A 73 -31.82 -49.46 -29.79
C ILE A 73 -31.07 -49.49 -28.46
N ALA A 74 -29.81 -49.07 -28.44
CA ALA A 74 -28.97 -49.10 -27.25
C ALA A 74 -29.52 -48.22 -26.12
N ALA A 75 -30.03 -47.03 -26.44
CA ALA A 75 -30.67 -46.13 -25.46
C ALA A 75 -31.90 -46.79 -24.83
N THR A 76 -32.79 -47.36 -25.64
CA THR A 76 -34.01 -48.03 -25.16
C THR A 76 -33.69 -49.24 -24.28
N VAL A 77 -32.68 -50.04 -24.66
CA VAL A 77 -32.20 -51.18 -23.86
C VAL A 77 -31.65 -50.70 -22.51
N THR A 78 -30.83 -49.64 -22.53
CA THR A 78 -30.24 -49.06 -21.31
C THR A 78 -31.31 -48.54 -20.37
N GLN A 79 -32.28 -47.78 -20.88
CA GLN A 79 -33.42 -47.28 -20.10
C GLN A 79 -34.19 -48.42 -19.43
N LYS A 80 -34.45 -49.50 -20.16
CA LYS A 80 -35.20 -50.66 -19.65
C LYS A 80 -34.46 -51.41 -18.55
N ILE A 81 -33.12 -51.48 -18.63
CA ILE A 81 -32.28 -52.08 -17.59
C ILE A 81 -32.25 -51.17 -16.35
N LEU A 82 -32.07 -49.87 -16.53
CA LEU A 82 -31.98 -48.92 -15.42
C LEU A 82 -33.30 -48.83 -14.63
N ASN A 83 -34.45 -48.80 -15.30
CA ASN A 83 -35.75 -48.79 -14.66
C ASN A 83 -36.01 -50.04 -13.78
N ARG A 84 -35.30 -51.14 -13.99
CA ARG A 84 -35.39 -52.32 -13.11
C ARG A 84 -34.65 -52.14 -11.78
N THR A 85 -33.80 -51.12 -11.66
CA THR A 85 -32.84 -51.01 -10.55
C THR A 85 -33.33 -50.10 -9.40
N ASN A 86 -34.51 -49.47 -9.49
CA ASN A 86 -35.10 -48.58 -8.47
C ASN A 86 -34.08 -47.56 -7.89
N ILE A 87 -33.22 -47.01 -8.76
CA ILE A 87 -32.17 -46.07 -8.34
C ILE A 87 -32.80 -44.71 -8.03
N ASP A 88 -33.74 -44.26 -8.85
CA ASP A 88 -34.64 -43.13 -8.63
C ASP A 88 -35.20 -43.02 -7.20
N ASN A 89 -35.82 -44.09 -6.68
CA ASN A 89 -36.52 -44.09 -5.40
C ASN A 89 -35.57 -43.90 -4.21
N ARG A 90 -34.31 -44.37 -4.32
CA ARG A 90 -33.30 -44.21 -3.27
C ARG A 90 -32.69 -42.81 -3.25
N ILE A 91 -32.57 -42.17 -4.41
CA ILE A 91 -32.02 -40.82 -4.53
C ILE A 91 -33.07 -39.78 -4.11
N ALA A 92 -34.33 -39.95 -4.52
CA ALA A 92 -35.44 -39.07 -4.14
C ALA A 92 -35.66 -39.01 -2.61
N ALA A 93 -35.51 -40.15 -1.93
CA ALA A 93 -35.68 -40.26 -0.48
C ALA A 93 -34.53 -39.62 0.33
N GLY A 94 -33.31 -39.56 -0.22
CA GLY A 94 -32.12 -39.16 0.53
C GLY A 94 -31.74 -37.68 0.43
N ILE A 95 -32.13 -36.98 -0.65
CA ILE A 95 -31.51 -35.68 -1.00
C ILE A 95 -32.51 -34.53 -1.04
N THR A 96 -33.74 -34.74 -1.50
CA THR A 96 -34.63 -33.61 -1.84
C THR A 96 -36.03 -33.68 -1.24
N GLY A 97 -36.53 -34.84 -0.79
CA GLY A 97 -37.86 -34.98 -0.18
C GLY A 97 -39.02 -34.52 -1.09
N ARG A 98 -38.73 -34.21 -2.36
CA ARG A 98 -39.66 -33.77 -3.40
C ARG A 98 -39.72 -34.85 -4.47
N GLN A 99 -40.94 -35.22 -4.85
CA GLN A 99 -41.20 -36.29 -5.83
C GLN A 99 -40.86 -35.87 -7.28
N ASP A 100 -40.61 -34.59 -7.55
CA ASP A 100 -40.22 -34.08 -8.88
C ASP A 100 -38.69 -34.01 -9.03
N VAL A 101 -38.00 -35.13 -8.87
CA VAL A 101 -36.61 -35.24 -9.32
C VAL A 101 -36.57 -35.74 -10.77
N PRO A 102 -35.72 -35.16 -11.65
CA PRO A 102 -35.57 -35.63 -13.02
C PRO A 102 -35.15 -37.12 -13.01
N GLN A 103 -35.85 -37.94 -13.80
CA GLN A 103 -35.60 -39.37 -13.94
C GLN A 103 -34.16 -39.59 -14.44
N VAL A 104 -33.27 -40.01 -13.54
CA VAL A 104 -31.84 -40.24 -13.82
C VAL A 104 -31.69 -41.29 -14.93
N GLU A 105 -32.63 -42.22 -15.02
CA GLU A 105 -32.71 -43.27 -16.03
C GLU A 105 -32.93 -42.72 -17.44
N LYS A 106 -33.79 -41.71 -17.59
CA LYS A 106 -33.99 -41.02 -18.87
C LYS A 106 -32.74 -40.22 -19.24
N LEU A 107 -32.12 -39.55 -18.26
CA LEU A 107 -30.92 -38.75 -18.48
C LEU A 107 -29.74 -39.63 -18.93
N ILE A 108 -29.53 -40.79 -18.31
CA ILE A 108 -28.50 -41.76 -18.70
C ILE A 108 -28.81 -42.37 -20.08
N SER A 109 -30.07 -42.72 -20.35
CA SER A 109 -30.49 -43.23 -21.66
C SER A 109 -30.23 -42.22 -22.79
N ASP A 110 -30.61 -40.95 -22.58
CA ASP A 110 -30.38 -39.86 -23.52
C ASP A 110 -28.87 -39.62 -23.71
N LEU A 111 -28.07 -39.73 -22.65
CA LEU A 111 -26.61 -39.64 -22.71
C LEU A 111 -25.99 -40.77 -23.55
N VAL A 112 -26.46 -42.01 -23.39
CA VAL A 112 -26.03 -43.15 -24.22
C VAL A 112 -26.40 -42.96 -25.68
N PHE A 113 -27.63 -42.48 -25.97
CA PHE A 113 -28.05 -42.15 -27.33
C PHE A 113 -27.10 -41.12 -27.96
N TRP A 114 -26.88 -39.99 -27.29
CA TRP A 114 -26.01 -38.93 -27.79
C TRP A 114 -24.55 -39.37 -27.90
N SER A 115 -24.06 -40.22 -27.01
CA SER A 115 -22.70 -40.77 -27.08
C SER A 115 -22.49 -41.66 -28.31
N ILE A 116 -23.47 -42.49 -28.65
CA ILE A 116 -23.41 -43.34 -29.85
C ILE A 116 -23.57 -42.50 -31.12
N ILE A 117 -24.42 -41.46 -31.11
CA ILE A 117 -24.51 -40.49 -32.21
C ILE A 117 -23.20 -39.73 -32.38
N LEU A 118 -22.54 -39.34 -31.29
CA LEU A 118 -21.23 -38.68 -31.33
C LEU A 118 -20.17 -39.59 -31.96
N LEU A 119 -20.13 -40.87 -31.55
CA LEU A 119 -19.26 -41.89 -32.15
C LEU A 119 -19.57 -42.08 -33.64
N THR A 120 -20.85 -42.13 -33.99
CA THR A 120 -21.31 -42.20 -35.39
C THR A 120 -20.84 -40.97 -36.18
N ALA A 121 -20.95 -39.78 -35.60
CA ALA A 121 -20.50 -38.54 -36.22
C ALA A 121 -18.97 -38.54 -36.45
N VAL A 122 -18.17 -39.04 -35.49
CA VAL A 122 -16.73 -39.26 -35.70
C VAL A 122 -16.48 -40.18 -36.89
N ALA A 123 -17.16 -41.33 -36.97
CA ALA A 123 -17.00 -42.31 -38.05
C ALA A 123 -17.40 -41.75 -39.42
N VAL A 124 -18.47 -40.96 -39.46
CA VAL A 124 -18.92 -40.22 -40.65
C VAL A 124 -17.85 -39.23 -41.10
N LEU A 125 -17.34 -38.40 -40.19
CA LEU A 125 -16.31 -37.40 -40.50
C LEU A 125 -15.00 -38.06 -40.97
N GLN A 126 -14.60 -39.19 -40.37
CA GLN A 126 -13.45 -39.97 -40.80
C GLN A 126 -13.66 -40.54 -42.21
N THR A 127 -14.85 -41.07 -42.52
CA THR A 127 -15.19 -41.60 -43.86
C THR A 127 -15.18 -40.50 -44.93
N LEU A 128 -15.55 -39.27 -44.57
CA LEU A 128 -15.44 -38.08 -45.41
C LEU A 128 -14.00 -37.52 -45.51
N ASN A 129 -13.02 -38.16 -44.86
CA ASN A 129 -11.63 -37.73 -44.77
C ASN A 129 -11.45 -36.35 -44.10
N LEU A 130 -12.37 -35.98 -43.21
CA LEU A 130 -12.32 -34.76 -42.40
C LEU A 130 -11.58 -35.04 -41.08
N GLU A 131 -10.34 -35.49 -41.17
CA GLU A 131 -9.50 -35.84 -40.00
C GLU A 131 -9.33 -34.66 -39.03
N ILE A 132 -9.13 -33.45 -39.56
CA ILE A 132 -8.91 -32.25 -38.74
C ILE A 132 -10.11 -31.97 -37.84
N ALA A 133 -11.34 -32.19 -38.35
CA ALA A 133 -12.56 -32.00 -37.59
C ALA A 133 -12.86 -33.16 -36.63
N SER A 134 -12.46 -34.39 -36.98
CA SER A 134 -12.77 -35.58 -36.17
C SER A 134 -11.78 -35.84 -35.03
N ARG A 135 -10.53 -35.37 -35.11
CA ARG A 135 -9.50 -35.59 -34.06
C ARG A 135 -9.91 -35.07 -32.67
N PRO A 136 -10.40 -33.83 -32.49
CA PRO A 136 -10.84 -33.35 -31.18
C PRO A 136 -12.02 -34.16 -30.63
N LEU A 137 -12.96 -34.53 -31.51
CA LEU A 137 -14.14 -35.31 -31.16
C LEU A 137 -13.78 -36.74 -30.73
N ASN A 138 -12.81 -37.35 -31.42
CA ASN A 138 -12.27 -38.65 -31.06
C ASN A 138 -11.51 -38.61 -29.72
N THR A 139 -10.71 -37.57 -29.48
CA THR A 139 -10.00 -37.38 -28.20
C THR A 139 -10.99 -37.24 -27.03
N PHE A 140 -12.06 -36.47 -27.23
CA PHE A 140 -13.12 -36.35 -26.22
C PHE A 140 -13.82 -37.69 -25.96
N LEU A 141 -14.11 -38.46 -27.01
CA LEU A 141 -14.73 -39.78 -26.87
C LEU A 141 -13.82 -40.75 -26.09
N GLU A 142 -12.53 -40.79 -26.40
CA GLU A 142 -11.54 -41.60 -25.69
C GLU A 142 -11.45 -41.18 -24.21
N GLN A 143 -11.47 -39.88 -23.91
CA GLN A 143 -11.52 -39.37 -22.54
C GLN A 143 -12.82 -39.78 -21.82
N LEU A 144 -13.97 -39.68 -22.48
CA LEU A 144 -15.28 -40.03 -21.93
C LEU A 144 -15.36 -41.53 -21.59
N ILE A 145 -14.92 -42.40 -22.51
CA ILE A 145 -14.86 -43.85 -22.30
C ILE A 145 -13.86 -44.18 -21.19
N GLY A 146 -12.70 -43.53 -21.17
CA GLY A 146 -11.69 -43.67 -20.11
C GLY A 146 -12.17 -43.18 -18.74
N PHE A 147 -13.21 -42.34 -18.68
CA PHE A 147 -13.82 -41.85 -17.45
C PHE A 147 -14.85 -42.82 -16.85
N LEU A 148 -15.45 -43.72 -17.64
CA LEU A 148 -16.42 -44.71 -17.14
C LEU A 148 -15.86 -45.62 -16.03
N PRO A 149 -14.71 -46.30 -16.21
CA PRO A 149 -14.12 -47.12 -15.16
C PRO A 149 -13.76 -46.31 -13.91
N LYS A 150 -13.30 -45.07 -14.11
CA LYS A 150 -12.95 -44.13 -13.04
C LYS A 150 -14.15 -43.71 -12.21
N LEU A 151 -15.29 -43.47 -12.86
CA LEU A 151 -16.56 -43.18 -12.19
C LEU A 151 -17.02 -44.32 -11.31
N VAL A 152 -16.90 -45.57 -11.78
CA VAL A 152 -17.24 -46.76 -10.98
C VAL A 152 -16.31 -46.86 -9.76
N GLY A 153 -14.99 -46.69 -9.96
CA GLY A 153 -14.02 -46.70 -8.86
C GLY A 153 -14.30 -45.63 -7.80
N ALA A 154 -14.56 -44.41 -8.24
CA ALA A 154 -14.95 -43.30 -7.37
C ALA A 154 -16.27 -43.57 -6.62
N GLY A 155 -17.26 -44.19 -7.29
CA GLY A 155 -18.52 -44.59 -6.68
C GLY A 155 -18.35 -45.61 -5.56
N ILE A 156 -17.47 -46.60 -5.75
CA ILE A 156 -17.13 -47.58 -4.71
C ILE A 156 -16.46 -46.89 -3.51
N LEU A 157 -15.52 -45.98 -3.76
CA LEU A 157 -14.86 -45.21 -2.71
C LEU A 157 -15.83 -44.31 -1.95
N LEU A 158 -16.79 -43.69 -2.64
CA LEU A 158 -17.87 -42.91 -2.01
C LEU A 158 -18.73 -43.77 -1.09
N ALA A 159 -19.10 -44.98 -1.53
CA ALA A 159 -19.87 -45.91 -0.70
C ALA A 159 -19.06 -46.32 0.55
N ALA A 160 -17.77 -46.62 0.39
CA ALA A 160 -16.87 -46.93 1.50
C ALA A 160 -16.75 -45.75 2.48
N ALA A 161 -16.59 -44.52 1.98
CA ALA A 161 -16.53 -43.30 2.76
C ALA A 161 -17.80 -43.10 3.59
N TRP A 162 -18.98 -43.26 2.99
CA TRP A 162 -20.27 -43.11 3.66
C TRP A 162 -20.44 -44.12 4.81
N VAL A 163 -20.10 -45.38 4.57
CA VAL A 163 -20.14 -46.43 5.60
C VAL A 163 -19.19 -46.11 6.74
N LEU A 164 -17.92 -45.80 6.43
CA LEU A 164 -16.91 -45.51 7.44
C LEU A 164 -17.27 -44.27 8.27
N ALA A 165 -17.69 -43.18 7.60
CA ALA A 165 -18.08 -41.94 8.26
C ALA A 165 -19.28 -42.15 9.21
N SER A 166 -20.27 -42.92 8.77
CA SER A 166 -21.45 -43.25 9.58
C SER A 166 -21.07 -44.05 10.83
N ILE A 167 -20.19 -45.05 10.68
CA ILE A 167 -19.70 -45.85 11.80
C ILE A 167 -18.94 -44.98 12.80
N VAL A 168 -17.99 -44.16 12.33
CA VAL A 168 -17.18 -43.29 13.21
C VAL A 168 -18.05 -42.25 13.92
N LYS A 169 -19.04 -41.66 13.25
CA LYS A 169 -20.00 -40.73 13.88
C LYS A 169 -20.74 -41.41 15.04
N ILE A 170 -21.28 -42.61 14.81
CA ILE A 170 -22.03 -43.36 15.83
C ILE A 170 -21.13 -43.69 17.04
N ILE A 171 -19.91 -44.16 16.78
CA ILE A 171 -18.95 -44.52 17.83
C ILE A 171 -18.54 -43.27 18.64
N THR A 172 -18.24 -42.16 17.95
CA THR A 172 -17.81 -40.90 18.57
C THR A 172 -18.89 -40.35 19.49
N ILE A 173 -20.13 -40.24 19.00
CA ILE A 173 -21.24 -39.70 19.79
C ILE A 173 -21.47 -40.55 21.03
N ARG A 174 -21.47 -41.88 20.89
CA ARG A 174 -21.62 -42.81 22.03
C ARG A 174 -20.49 -42.66 23.06
N LEU A 175 -19.24 -42.51 22.60
CA LEU A 175 -18.10 -42.32 23.50
C LEU A 175 -18.17 -40.98 24.22
N LEU A 176 -18.42 -39.86 23.53
CA LEU A 176 -18.46 -38.54 24.16
C LEU A 176 -19.63 -38.40 25.15
N GLN A 177 -20.79 -38.97 24.82
CA GLN A 177 -21.94 -39.00 25.74
C GLN A 177 -21.64 -39.79 27.01
N THR A 178 -20.79 -40.83 26.94
CA THR A 178 -20.38 -41.59 28.13
C THR A 178 -19.49 -40.77 29.08
N PHE A 179 -18.81 -39.74 28.58
CA PHE A 179 -17.91 -38.89 29.37
C PHE A 179 -18.55 -37.60 29.91
N ASN A 180 -19.84 -37.34 29.63
CA ASN A 180 -20.58 -36.14 30.06
C ASN A 180 -19.80 -34.82 29.82
N LEU A 181 -19.14 -34.71 28.66
CA LEU A 181 -18.38 -33.50 28.29
C LEU A 181 -19.30 -32.28 28.18
N ASP A 182 -20.53 -32.48 27.74
CA ASP A 182 -21.53 -31.43 27.54
C ASP A 182 -21.87 -30.74 28.88
N GLU A 183 -22.03 -31.50 29.98
CA GLU A 183 -22.30 -30.95 31.32
C GLU A 183 -21.09 -30.24 31.96
N ARG A 184 -19.87 -30.70 31.70
CA ARG A 184 -18.65 -30.11 32.32
C ARG A 184 -18.22 -28.80 31.67
N LEU A 185 -18.55 -28.62 30.39
CA LEU A 185 -18.21 -27.43 29.61
C LEU A 185 -19.32 -26.38 29.61
N ASN A 186 -20.54 -26.78 29.95
CA ASN A 186 -21.66 -25.90 30.19
C ASN A 186 -22.12 -25.97 31.66
N PRO A 187 -21.26 -25.62 32.64
CA PRO A 187 -21.70 -25.52 34.03
C PRO A 187 -22.80 -24.46 34.05
N GLN A 188 -24.02 -24.90 34.34
CA GLN A 188 -25.21 -24.06 34.43
C GLN A 188 -24.89 -22.81 35.26
N THR A 189 -24.63 -21.68 34.59
CA THR A 189 -24.73 -20.38 35.23
C THR A 189 -26.22 -20.19 35.48
N GLN A 190 -26.56 -20.15 36.75
CA GLN A 190 -27.89 -20.04 37.33
C GLN A 190 -28.51 -18.66 37.04
N ASP A 191 -28.60 -18.25 35.77
CA ASP A 191 -29.31 -17.06 35.32
C ASP A 191 -29.87 -17.30 33.92
N SER A 192 -31.04 -17.94 33.95
CA SER A 192 -32.11 -18.03 32.96
C SER A 192 -32.02 -17.12 31.73
N VAL A 193 -31.63 -17.71 30.60
CA VAL A 193 -32.23 -17.37 29.29
C VAL A 193 -32.45 -18.69 28.55
N PRO A 194 -33.68 -19.00 28.06
CA PRO A 194 -33.91 -20.20 27.26
C PRO A 194 -33.26 -20.01 25.90
N SER A 195 -32.01 -20.44 25.77
CA SER A 195 -31.30 -20.47 24.48
C SER A 195 -31.88 -21.60 23.63
N LEU A 196 -32.72 -21.24 22.65
CA LEU A 196 -33.40 -22.10 21.68
C LEU A 196 -32.47 -22.93 20.76
N ASN A 197 -31.18 -23.03 21.06
CA ASN A 197 -30.22 -23.73 20.21
C ASN A 197 -29.04 -24.29 21.03
N GLN A 198 -29.34 -25.16 22.00
CA GLN A 198 -28.34 -25.97 22.69
C GLN A 198 -27.86 -27.09 21.75
N LEU A 199 -27.01 -26.74 20.79
CA LEU A 199 -26.30 -27.73 19.99
C LEU A 199 -25.36 -28.49 20.93
N SER A 200 -25.62 -29.79 21.15
CA SER A 200 -24.74 -30.65 21.92
C SER A 200 -23.35 -30.68 21.25
N LEU A 201 -22.30 -30.46 22.04
CA LEU A 201 -20.94 -30.42 21.53
C LEU A 201 -20.55 -31.81 21.01
N SER A 202 -21.03 -32.85 21.66
CA SER A 202 -20.91 -34.25 21.24
C SER A 202 -21.47 -34.51 19.83
N GLU A 203 -22.64 -33.98 19.49
CA GLU A 203 -23.24 -34.13 18.16
C GLU A 203 -22.53 -33.25 17.11
N THR A 204 -22.09 -32.06 17.51
CA THR A 204 -21.31 -31.16 16.65
C THR A 204 -19.98 -31.80 16.26
N ILE A 205 -19.26 -32.40 17.22
CA ILE A 205 -18.00 -33.13 16.99
C ILE A 205 -18.25 -34.38 16.14
N GLY A 206 -19.31 -35.15 16.42
CA GLY A 206 -19.66 -36.33 15.64
C GLY A 206 -20.00 -36.00 14.18
N ASN A 207 -20.75 -34.92 13.95
CA ASN A 207 -21.04 -34.41 12.61
C ASN A 207 -19.78 -33.86 11.92
N ALA A 208 -18.92 -33.16 12.66
CA ALA A 208 -17.65 -32.65 12.12
C ALA A 208 -16.74 -33.79 11.67
N LEU A 209 -16.62 -34.86 12.46
CA LEU A 209 -15.85 -36.05 12.06
C LEU A 209 -16.45 -36.77 10.87
N TYR A 210 -17.78 -36.87 10.75
CA TYR A 210 -18.44 -37.42 9.56
C TYR A 210 -18.03 -36.65 8.29
N TRP A 211 -18.14 -35.31 8.32
CA TRP A 211 -17.73 -34.47 7.19
C TRP A 211 -16.22 -34.50 6.96
N PHE A 212 -15.42 -34.60 8.01
CA PHE A 212 -13.96 -34.74 7.91
C PHE A 212 -13.57 -36.04 7.22
N ILE A 213 -14.24 -37.15 7.51
CA ILE A 213 -13.99 -38.43 6.82
C ILE A 213 -14.38 -38.33 5.35
N PHE A 214 -15.51 -37.70 5.04
CA PHE A 214 -15.88 -37.42 3.65
C PHE A 214 -14.83 -36.56 2.94
N LEU A 215 -14.32 -35.53 3.60
CA LEU A 215 -13.26 -34.67 3.09
C LEU A 215 -11.93 -35.41 2.93
N LEU A 216 -11.61 -36.36 3.81
CA LEU A 216 -10.43 -37.21 3.72
C LEU A 216 -10.54 -38.20 2.56
N PHE A 217 -11.73 -38.77 2.34
CA PHE A 217 -12.01 -39.65 1.20
C PHE A 217 -12.18 -38.89 -0.12
N LEU A 218 -12.47 -37.59 -0.07
CA LEU A 218 -12.54 -36.75 -1.26
C LEU A 218 -11.26 -36.85 -2.09
N VAL A 219 -10.09 -36.89 -1.44
CA VAL A 219 -8.80 -36.99 -2.12
C VAL A 219 -8.69 -38.27 -2.96
N PRO A 220 -8.81 -39.49 -2.41
CA PRO A 220 -8.78 -40.71 -3.21
C PRO A 220 -9.93 -40.79 -4.22
N ILE A 221 -11.14 -40.28 -3.91
CA ILE A 221 -12.27 -40.23 -4.85
C ILE A 221 -11.89 -39.40 -6.09
N LEU A 222 -11.40 -38.18 -5.90
CA LEU A 222 -11.03 -37.29 -7.01
C LEU A 222 -9.76 -37.78 -7.74
N ASP A 223 -8.83 -38.43 -7.03
CA ASP A 223 -7.66 -39.07 -7.65
C ASP A 223 -8.09 -40.23 -8.57
N THR A 224 -9.04 -41.08 -8.14
CA THR A 224 -9.63 -42.09 -9.03
C THR A 224 -10.33 -41.48 -10.25
N LEU A 225 -10.95 -40.29 -10.11
CA LEU A 225 -11.53 -39.55 -11.24
C LEU A 225 -10.48 -38.93 -12.16
N GLY A 226 -9.19 -38.96 -11.80
CA GLY A 226 -8.11 -38.33 -12.55
C GLY A 226 -8.03 -36.81 -12.37
N LEU A 227 -8.65 -36.26 -11.32
CA LEU A 227 -8.69 -34.83 -11.02
C LEU A 227 -7.52 -34.38 -10.12
N ARG A 228 -6.36 -35.04 -10.25
CA ARG A 228 -5.20 -34.86 -9.37
C ARG A 228 -4.67 -33.42 -9.35
N GLU A 229 -4.70 -32.74 -10.49
CA GLU A 229 -4.26 -31.35 -10.60
C GLU A 229 -5.22 -30.38 -9.90
N ALA A 230 -6.53 -30.63 -9.99
CA ALA A 230 -7.54 -29.83 -9.30
C ALA A 230 -7.51 -30.03 -7.77
N LEU A 231 -6.88 -31.11 -7.31
CA LEU A 231 -6.78 -31.49 -5.89
C LEU A 231 -5.63 -30.83 -5.15
N GLU A 232 -4.62 -30.29 -5.84
CA GLU A 232 -3.41 -29.79 -5.19
C GLU A 232 -3.69 -28.73 -4.10
N PRO A 233 -4.55 -27.72 -4.34
CA PRO A 233 -4.91 -26.75 -3.32
C PRO A 233 -5.63 -27.37 -2.12
N VAL A 234 -6.48 -28.38 -2.35
CA VAL A 234 -7.22 -29.08 -1.30
C VAL A 234 -6.27 -29.93 -0.46
N GLN A 235 -5.33 -30.64 -1.09
CA GLN A 235 -4.28 -31.40 -0.41
C GLN A 235 -3.38 -30.50 0.42
N ALA A 236 -3.01 -29.33 -0.10
CA ALA A 236 -2.22 -28.34 0.63
C ALA A 236 -2.98 -27.84 1.88
N LEU A 237 -4.29 -27.60 1.78
CA LEU A 237 -5.12 -27.21 2.92
C LEU A 237 -5.20 -28.31 3.98
N ILE A 238 -5.43 -29.57 3.59
CA ILE A 238 -5.48 -30.71 4.52
C ILE A 238 -4.12 -30.87 5.23
N THR A 239 -3.02 -30.80 4.48
CA THR A 239 -1.66 -30.87 5.03
C THR A 239 -1.41 -29.72 6.01
N LYS A 240 -1.85 -28.51 5.68
CA LYS A 240 -1.72 -27.34 6.54
C LYS A 240 -2.54 -27.48 7.83
N ILE A 241 -3.75 -28.05 7.77
CA ILE A 241 -4.59 -28.34 8.95
C ILE A 241 -3.94 -29.40 9.85
N LEU A 242 -3.29 -30.41 9.27
CA LEU A 242 -2.58 -31.41 10.07
C LEU A 242 -1.36 -30.81 10.78
N VAL A 243 -0.61 -29.94 10.11
CA VAL A 243 0.56 -29.25 10.69
C VAL A 243 0.15 -28.19 11.72
N ILE A 244 -1.00 -27.53 11.57
CA ILE A 244 -1.44 -26.49 12.51
C ILE A 244 -1.89 -27.06 13.86
N LEU A 245 -2.34 -28.32 13.91
CA LEU A 245 -2.78 -28.98 15.14
C LEU A 245 -1.72 -29.00 16.26
N PRO A 246 -0.49 -29.52 16.04
CA PRO A 246 0.56 -29.47 17.06
C PRO A 246 0.97 -28.02 17.41
N ASN A 247 0.96 -27.11 16.43
CA ASN A 247 1.28 -25.70 16.63
C ASN A 247 0.25 -24.98 17.51
N ILE A 248 -1.04 -25.29 17.35
CA ILE A 248 -2.11 -24.77 18.20
C ILE A 248 -1.90 -25.21 19.65
N LEU A 249 -1.55 -26.48 19.88
CA LEU A 249 -1.27 -26.99 21.22
C LEU A 249 -0.05 -26.30 21.83
N ALA A 250 1.04 -26.15 21.07
CA ALA A 250 2.23 -25.44 21.52
C ALA A 250 1.94 -23.97 21.87
N ALA A 251 1.21 -23.26 21.00
CA ALA A 251 0.79 -21.88 21.22
C ALA A 251 -0.12 -21.74 22.44
N ALA A 252 -1.09 -22.63 22.60
CA ALA A 252 -1.99 -22.65 23.76
C ALA A 252 -1.23 -22.89 25.07
N LEU A 253 -0.25 -23.79 25.06
CA LEU A 253 0.60 -24.06 26.22
C LEU A 253 1.46 -22.84 26.56
N ILE A 254 2.12 -22.22 25.57
CA ILE A 254 2.92 -21.00 25.77
C ILE A 254 2.06 -19.87 26.31
N ALA A 255 0.87 -19.65 25.72
CA ALA A 255 -0.06 -18.63 26.16
C ALA A 255 -0.55 -18.87 27.60
N ALA A 256 -0.92 -20.11 27.94
CA ALA A 256 -1.40 -20.46 29.27
C ALA A 256 -0.30 -20.26 30.33
N VAL A 257 0.91 -20.77 30.07
CA VAL A 257 2.05 -20.65 30.98
C VAL A 257 2.46 -19.18 31.12
N GLY A 258 2.59 -18.45 30.02
CA GLY A 258 3.00 -17.06 30.06
C GLY A 258 1.95 -16.12 30.65
N TRP A 259 0.65 -16.39 30.42
CA TRP A 259 -0.44 -15.68 31.09
C TRP A 259 -0.44 -15.93 32.60
N PHE A 260 -0.18 -17.17 33.02
CA PHE A 260 -0.03 -17.50 34.44
C PHE A 260 1.14 -16.74 35.07
N ILE A 261 2.32 -16.79 34.43
CA ILE A 261 3.52 -16.06 34.89
C ILE A 261 3.24 -14.56 34.98
N ALA A 262 2.68 -13.94 33.94
CA ALA A 262 2.37 -12.52 33.92
C ALA A 262 1.45 -12.12 35.08
N ASN A 263 0.42 -12.92 35.38
CA ASN A 263 -0.50 -12.65 36.50
C ASN A 263 0.15 -12.82 37.88
N VAL A 264 1.04 -13.80 38.03
CA VAL A 264 1.81 -13.99 39.26
C VAL A 264 2.73 -12.80 39.48
N VAL A 265 3.51 -12.41 38.46
CA VAL A 265 4.44 -11.27 38.56
C VAL A 265 3.70 -9.96 38.81
N ARG A 266 2.57 -9.71 38.12
CA ARG A 266 1.71 -8.55 38.39
C ARG A 266 1.34 -8.44 39.87
N ARG A 267 0.83 -9.54 40.44
CA ARG A 267 0.38 -9.58 41.85
C ARG A 267 1.54 -9.34 42.80
N ILE A 268 2.69 -9.98 42.55
CA ILE A 268 3.90 -9.79 43.36
C ILE A 268 4.32 -8.31 43.31
N VAL A 269 4.47 -7.73 42.12
CA VAL A 269 4.90 -6.34 41.95
C VAL A 269 3.92 -5.36 42.59
N THR A 270 2.61 -5.49 42.33
CA THR A 270 1.59 -4.61 42.95
C THR A 270 1.63 -4.70 44.48
N ASN A 271 1.70 -5.90 45.05
CA ASN A 271 1.71 -6.08 46.50
C ASN A 271 2.99 -5.53 47.13
N LEU A 272 4.16 -5.74 46.50
CA LEU A 272 5.43 -5.21 46.98
C LEU A 272 5.46 -3.68 46.94
N LEU A 273 5.01 -3.07 45.84
CA LEU A 273 4.96 -1.60 45.69
C LEU A 273 3.99 -0.96 46.69
N ALA A 274 2.82 -1.57 46.88
CA ALA A 274 1.83 -1.13 47.87
C ALA A 274 2.41 -1.20 49.29
N SER A 275 3.12 -2.29 49.63
CA SER A 275 3.76 -2.45 50.93
C SER A 275 4.89 -1.45 51.19
N THR A 276 5.55 -0.96 50.14
CA THR A 276 6.62 0.05 50.23
C THR A 276 6.06 1.47 50.38
N GLY A 277 4.73 1.65 50.26
CA GLY A 277 4.06 2.94 50.43
C GLY A 277 4.10 3.84 49.20
N ILE A 278 4.36 3.30 48.01
CA ILE A 278 4.39 4.05 46.74
C ILE A 278 3.02 4.65 46.40
N ASP A 279 1.95 4.05 46.89
CA ASP A 279 0.59 4.59 46.79
C ASP A 279 0.45 5.94 47.52
N ASN A 280 1.15 6.11 48.65
CA ASN A 280 1.14 7.38 49.39
C ASN A 280 1.84 8.51 48.62
N LEU A 281 2.84 8.16 47.81
CA LEU A 281 3.54 9.12 46.97
C LEU A 281 2.62 9.64 45.86
N GLY A 282 1.87 8.74 45.19
CA GLY A 282 0.86 9.13 44.19
C GLY A 282 -0.22 10.04 44.77
N ASN A 283 -0.68 9.76 45.98
CA ASN A 283 -1.66 10.59 46.68
C ASN A 283 -1.14 12.01 46.96
N ARG A 284 0.16 12.19 47.24
CA ARG A 284 0.77 13.52 47.42
C ARG A 284 0.85 14.33 46.12
N PHE A 285 0.86 13.64 44.96
CA PHE A 285 0.84 14.26 43.64
C PHE A 285 -0.58 14.48 43.07
N GLY A 286 -1.62 14.36 43.90
CA GLY A 286 -3.01 14.61 43.49
C GLY A 286 -3.64 13.47 42.68
N LEU A 287 -3.00 12.30 42.60
CA LEU A 287 -3.56 11.08 41.99
C LEU A 287 -4.52 10.35 42.93
N SER A 288 -5.21 11.09 43.81
CA SER A 288 -6.17 10.51 44.75
C SER A 288 -7.24 9.73 43.99
N SER A 289 -7.63 8.58 44.53
CA SER A 289 -8.61 7.61 44.00
C SER A 289 -10.04 8.12 43.84
N THR A 290 -10.23 9.43 43.66
CA THR A 290 -11.51 10.05 43.35
C THR A 290 -11.96 9.58 41.97
N ALA A 291 -13.01 8.76 41.96
CA ALA A 291 -13.73 8.29 40.77
C ALA A 291 -12.90 7.48 39.74
N GLY A 292 -12.38 6.32 40.14
CA GLY A 292 -12.01 5.25 39.20
C GLY A 292 -10.55 5.22 38.73
N VAL A 293 -9.69 6.11 39.23
CA VAL A 293 -8.25 6.05 38.98
C VAL A 293 -7.60 5.01 39.89
N GLN A 294 -6.98 3.99 39.29
CA GLN A 294 -6.29 2.91 40.01
C GLN A 294 -5.10 3.45 40.82
N SER A 295 -4.74 2.79 41.93
CA SER A 295 -3.56 3.15 42.72
C SER A 295 -2.27 3.06 41.88
N LEU A 296 -1.25 3.86 42.23
CA LEU A 296 0.01 3.89 41.50
C LEU A 296 0.68 2.51 41.44
N SER A 297 0.57 1.73 42.51
CA SER A 297 1.06 0.34 42.56
C SER A 297 0.30 -0.60 41.62
N SER A 298 -1.01 -0.40 41.43
CA SER A 298 -1.81 -1.18 40.46
C SER A 298 -1.47 -0.80 39.02
N ILE A 299 -1.24 0.49 38.75
CA ILE A 299 -0.82 0.97 37.43
C ILE A 299 0.53 0.34 37.07
N ILE A 300 1.53 0.43 37.94
CA ILE A 300 2.86 -0.15 37.71
C ILE A 300 2.75 -1.67 37.55
N GLY A 301 1.97 -2.36 38.37
CA GLY A 301 1.76 -3.81 38.21
C GLY A 301 1.09 -4.16 36.88
N THR A 302 0.16 -3.34 36.39
CA THR A 302 -0.48 -3.54 35.08
C THR A 302 0.48 -3.27 33.93
N ILE A 303 1.38 -2.29 34.06
CA ILE A 303 2.46 -2.06 33.09
C ILE A 303 3.38 -3.29 33.03
N VAL A 304 3.79 -3.82 34.18
CA VAL A 304 4.63 -5.04 34.24
C VAL A 304 3.90 -6.25 33.65
N TYR A 305 2.60 -6.39 33.92
CA TYR A 305 1.77 -7.42 33.29
C TYR A 305 1.81 -7.34 31.77
N ILE A 306 1.57 -6.15 31.20
CA ILE A 306 1.60 -5.92 29.75
C ILE A 306 3.00 -6.19 29.18
N LEU A 307 4.05 -5.76 29.89
CA LEU A 307 5.45 -5.93 29.48
C LEU A 307 5.84 -7.41 29.34
N ILE A 308 5.29 -8.29 30.18
CA ILE A 308 5.50 -9.74 30.10
C ILE A 308 4.56 -10.38 29.08
N LEU A 309 3.30 -9.93 29.04
CA LEU A 309 2.27 -10.52 28.19
C LEU A 309 2.54 -10.30 26.70
N ILE A 310 3.07 -9.14 26.30
CA ILE A 310 3.35 -8.87 24.88
C ILE A 310 4.36 -9.88 24.30
N PRO A 311 5.56 -10.09 24.89
CA PRO A 311 6.49 -11.13 24.42
C PRO A 311 5.88 -12.54 24.44
N VAL A 312 5.08 -12.87 25.45
CA VAL A 312 4.40 -14.17 25.54
C VAL A 312 3.39 -14.34 24.39
N ALA A 313 2.59 -13.31 24.12
CA ALA A 313 1.62 -13.33 23.03
C ALA A 313 2.32 -13.48 21.68
N ILE A 314 3.43 -12.77 21.48
CA ILE A 314 4.27 -12.91 20.29
C ILE A 314 4.82 -14.34 20.17
N ALA A 315 5.35 -14.91 21.25
CA ALA A 315 5.86 -16.28 21.27
C ALA A 315 4.76 -17.32 20.97
N ALA A 316 3.54 -17.10 21.46
CA ALA A 316 2.39 -17.96 21.16
C ALA A 316 1.96 -17.83 19.68
N LEU A 317 1.94 -16.62 19.12
CA LEU A 317 1.65 -16.38 17.70
C LEU A 317 2.71 -16.98 16.78
N ASP A 318 3.97 -16.93 17.20
CA ASP A 318 5.09 -17.55 16.50
C ASP A 318 5.00 -19.08 16.52
N ALA A 319 4.68 -19.67 17.68
CA ALA A 319 4.41 -21.10 17.79
C ALA A 319 3.21 -21.55 16.95
N LEU A 320 2.21 -20.69 16.75
CA LEU A 320 1.08 -20.91 15.85
C LEU A 320 1.48 -20.81 14.36
N GLN A 321 2.72 -20.40 14.06
CA GLN A 321 3.28 -20.17 12.73
C GLN A 321 2.51 -19.15 11.89
N ILE A 322 1.92 -18.13 12.53
CA ILE A 322 1.28 -17.02 11.82
C ILE A 322 2.32 -15.92 11.58
N ALA A 323 3.30 -16.20 10.70
CA ALA A 323 4.42 -15.31 10.40
C ALA A 323 3.99 -13.91 9.93
N ALA A 324 2.83 -13.80 9.28
CA ALA A 324 2.26 -12.52 8.85
C ALA A 324 1.96 -11.55 10.00
N ILE A 325 1.79 -12.07 11.23
CA ILE A 325 1.50 -11.28 12.43
C ILE A 325 2.69 -11.27 13.39
N SER A 326 3.33 -12.43 13.61
CA SER A 326 4.44 -12.52 14.56
C SER A 326 5.65 -11.70 14.12
N VAL A 327 6.01 -11.70 12.83
CA VAL A 327 7.20 -11.00 12.33
C VAL A 327 7.13 -9.48 12.52
N PRO A 328 6.08 -8.76 12.06
CA PRO A 328 5.96 -7.33 12.34
C PRO A 328 5.90 -7.01 13.83
N ALA A 329 5.24 -7.85 14.64
CA ALA A 329 5.14 -7.64 16.09
C ALA A 329 6.51 -7.78 16.79
N ILE A 330 7.33 -8.77 16.41
CA ILE A 330 8.71 -8.94 16.89
C ILE A 330 9.55 -7.72 16.52
N ALA A 331 9.45 -7.23 15.28
CA ALA A 331 10.17 -6.06 14.82
C ALA A 331 9.81 -4.81 15.62
N MET A 332 8.51 -4.61 15.93
CA MET A 332 8.05 -3.50 16.76
C MET A 332 8.58 -3.60 18.20
N LEU A 333 8.54 -4.79 18.81
CA LEU A 333 9.10 -5.01 20.15
C LEU A 333 10.61 -4.72 20.17
N GLN A 334 11.36 -5.23 19.19
CA GLN A 334 12.79 -4.96 19.05
C GLN A 334 13.07 -3.47 18.85
N GLN A 335 12.26 -2.78 18.05
CA GLN A 335 12.38 -1.33 17.85
C GLN A 335 12.19 -0.57 19.17
N VAL A 336 11.18 -0.95 19.97
CA VAL A 336 10.95 -0.34 21.29
C VAL A 336 12.11 -0.64 22.25
N LEU A 337 12.60 -1.87 22.30
CA LEU A 337 13.73 -2.25 23.17
C LEU A 337 15.02 -1.54 22.77
N ASN A 338 15.29 -1.41 21.47
CA ASN A 338 16.46 -0.69 20.96
C ASN A 338 16.35 0.82 21.14
N ALA A 339 15.13 1.36 21.20
CA ALA A 339 14.91 2.78 21.47
C ALA A 339 15.31 3.16 22.91
N VAL A 340 15.21 2.23 23.88
CA VAL A 340 15.51 2.54 25.29
C VAL A 340 16.96 3.01 25.47
N PRO A 341 18.02 2.28 25.04
CA PRO A 341 19.39 2.78 25.06
C PRO A 341 19.57 4.07 24.24
N ALA A 342 18.94 4.13 23.05
CA ALA A 342 19.07 5.28 22.14
C ALA A 342 18.57 6.57 22.80
N ILE A 343 17.46 6.51 23.56
CA ILE A 343 16.91 7.65 24.30
C ILE A 343 17.92 8.18 25.32
N PHE A 344 18.59 7.30 26.07
CA PHE A 344 19.62 7.73 27.02
C PHE A 344 20.81 8.40 26.31
N THR A 345 21.27 7.84 25.19
CA THR A 345 22.35 8.45 24.41
C THR A 345 21.95 9.79 23.80
N ALA A 346 20.72 9.91 23.29
CA ALA A 346 20.17 11.15 22.75
C ALA A 346 20.06 12.23 23.84
N LEU A 347 19.57 11.86 25.04
CA LEU A 347 19.51 12.75 26.20
C LEU A 347 20.91 13.22 26.62
N ALA A 348 21.87 12.31 26.69
CA ALA A 348 23.25 12.64 27.03
C ALA A 348 23.86 13.65 26.05
N ILE A 349 23.64 13.46 24.74
CA ILE A 349 24.07 14.40 23.69
C ILE A 349 23.45 15.78 23.90
N LEU A 350 22.15 15.86 24.17
CA LEU A 350 21.46 17.13 24.40
C LEU A 350 21.98 17.86 25.64
N ILE A 351 22.22 17.12 26.73
CA ILE A 351 22.78 17.70 27.97
C ILE A 351 24.17 18.29 27.69
N VAL A 352 25.06 17.51 27.07
CA VAL A 352 26.42 17.96 26.74
C VAL A 352 26.38 19.17 25.80
N ALA A 353 25.53 19.14 24.78
CA ALA A 353 25.37 20.22 23.83
C ALA A 353 24.79 21.49 24.46
N TYR A 354 23.89 21.39 25.45
CA TYR A 354 23.38 22.54 26.17
C TYR A 354 24.49 23.26 26.94
N PHE A 355 25.32 22.50 27.68
CA PHE A 355 26.45 23.08 28.41
C PHE A 355 27.48 23.71 27.46
N LEU A 356 27.85 22.99 26.40
CA LEU A 356 28.79 23.49 25.39
C LEU A 356 28.22 24.71 24.66
N GLY A 357 26.95 24.65 24.26
CA GLY A 357 26.26 25.72 23.55
C GLY A 357 26.12 26.98 24.39
N ARG A 358 25.88 26.84 25.70
CA ARG A 358 25.88 27.96 26.64
C ARG A 358 27.25 28.60 26.76
N PHE A 359 28.29 27.80 26.93
CA PHE A 359 29.66 28.31 26.97
C PHE A 359 30.04 29.07 25.69
N VAL A 360 29.73 28.50 24.51
CA VAL A 360 29.98 29.15 23.23
C VAL A 360 29.15 30.43 23.07
N ALA A 361 27.89 30.43 23.49
CA ALA A 361 27.03 31.62 23.44
C ALA A 361 27.58 32.75 24.32
N ASP A 362 28.00 32.45 25.55
CA ASP A 362 28.58 33.43 26.47
C ASP A 362 29.90 34.00 25.91
N LEU A 363 30.71 33.15 25.28
CA LEU A 363 31.94 33.55 24.59
C LEU A 363 31.63 34.46 23.39
N VAL A 364 30.67 34.10 22.55
CA VAL A 364 30.23 34.92 21.41
C VAL A 364 29.71 36.27 21.89
N THR A 365 28.85 36.30 22.92
CA THR A 365 28.35 37.56 23.50
C THR A 365 29.48 38.43 24.05
N SER A 366 30.46 37.83 24.74
CA SER A 366 31.60 38.56 25.31
C SER A 366 32.51 39.13 24.21
N ILE A 367 32.84 38.34 23.19
CA ILE A 367 33.65 38.80 22.05
C ILE A 367 32.92 39.90 21.29
N LEU A 368 31.63 39.71 20.97
CA LEU A 368 30.86 40.73 20.24
C LEU A 368 30.69 42.01 21.06
N THR A 369 30.49 41.90 22.37
CA THR A 369 30.46 43.07 23.27
C THR A 369 31.79 43.82 23.24
N ASN A 370 32.92 43.12 23.35
CA ASN A 370 34.26 43.70 23.32
C ASN A 370 34.59 44.36 21.96
N LEU A 371 34.04 43.83 20.86
CA LEU A 371 34.15 44.42 19.53
C LEU A 371 33.24 45.66 19.33
N GLY A 372 32.41 46.00 20.32
CA GLY A 372 31.48 47.12 20.23
C GLY A 372 30.18 46.83 19.46
N PHE A 373 29.84 45.55 19.25
CA PHE A 373 28.64 45.13 18.50
C PHE A 373 27.32 45.63 19.11
N ASN A 374 27.31 46.04 20.38
CA ASN A 374 26.14 46.66 21.01
C ASN A 374 25.68 47.95 20.32
N ASN A 375 26.59 48.60 19.60
CA ASN A 375 26.30 49.81 18.81
C ASN A 375 25.95 49.50 17.35
N ILE A 376 25.75 48.23 16.97
CA ILE A 376 25.52 47.89 15.55
C ILE A 376 24.27 48.55 14.99
N PHE A 377 23.22 48.74 15.79
CA PHE A 377 22.01 49.43 15.32
C PHE A 377 22.28 50.89 14.97
N THR A 378 23.14 51.60 15.71
CA THR A 378 23.53 52.97 15.36
C THR A 378 24.35 53.01 14.08
N VAL A 379 25.24 52.03 13.86
CA VAL A 379 26.03 51.89 12.62
C VAL A 379 25.13 51.57 11.41
N LEU A 380 24.09 50.77 11.62
CA LEU A 380 23.05 50.46 10.63
C LEU A 380 22.05 51.61 10.42
N GLY A 381 22.25 52.76 11.06
CA GLY A 381 21.38 53.94 10.91
C GLY A 381 19.97 53.72 11.45
N LEU A 382 19.80 52.75 12.38
CA LEU A 382 18.56 52.46 13.08
C LEU A 382 18.58 53.16 14.44
N THR A 383 17.48 53.80 14.80
CA THR A 383 17.35 54.45 16.12
C THR A 383 17.31 53.38 17.21
N THR A 384 18.21 53.49 18.19
CA THR A 384 18.19 52.57 19.34
C THR A 384 16.91 52.84 20.14
N PRO A 385 16.07 51.83 20.41
CA PRO A 385 14.85 52.02 21.17
C PRO A 385 15.20 52.50 22.59
N THR A 386 15.09 53.80 22.82
CA THR A 386 15.39 54.41 24.12
C THR A 386 14.12 54.35 24.97
N ARG A 387 14.20 53.73 26.16
CA ARG A 387 13.07 53.69 27.11
C ARG A 387 12.74 55.11 27.56
N ARG A 388 11.53 55.60 27.24
CA ARG A 388 10.95 56.77 27.93
C ARG A 388 10.59 56.32 29.34
N ILE A 389 11.42 56.65 30.32
CA ILE A 389 11.08 56.47 31.74
C ILE A 389 9.98 57.49 32.04
N VAL A 390 8.73 57.05 32.08
CA VAL A 390 7.65 57.84 32.67
C VAL A 390 7.83 57.69 34.18
N ILE A 391 8.33 58.73 34.84
CA ILE A 391 8.34 58.79 36.31
C ILE A 391 6.88 59.04 36.71
N SER A 392 6.18 57.99 37.13
CA SER A 392 4.88 58.13 37.78
C SER A 392 5.14 58.71 39.18
N THR A 393 4.89 60.00 39.37
CA THR A 393 4.68 60.56 40.71
C THR A 393 3.39 59.95 41.26
N GLU A 394 3.53 59.21 42.37
CA GLU A 394 2.46 58.63 43.20
C GLU A 394 1.67 57.44 42.62
N SER A 395 2.09 56.21 42.97
CA SER A 395 1.15 55.13 43.30
C SER A 395 1.83 54.00 44.08
N THR A 396 1.22 53.65 45.22
CA THR A 396 1.58 52.57 46.14
C THR A 396 1.09 51.21 45.60
N GLU A 397 1.66 50.74 44.49
CA GLU A 397 1.44 49.36 44.01
C GLU A 397 2.78 48.67 43.71
N PRO A 398 2.90 47.34 43.94
CA PRO A 398 4.12 46.61 43.64
C PRO A 398 4.36 46.66 42.13
N THR A 399 5.39 47.40 41.73
CA THR A 399 5.78 47.55 40.33
C THR A 399 6.21 46.18 39.80
N PRO A 400 5.70 45.71 38.64
CA PRO A 400 6.20 44.49 38.03
C PRO A 400 7.70 44.63 37.73
N PRO A 401 8.51 43.55 37.88
CA PRO A 401 9.94 43.63 37.65
C PRO A 401 10.23 44.14 36.23
N PRO A 402 11.25 45.00 36.05
CA PRO A 402 11.59 45.52 34.74
C PRO A 402 11.96 44.36 33.80
N ILE A 403 11.30 44.30 32.64
CA ILE A 403 11.63 43.33 31.59
C ILE A 403 13.07 43.63 31.10
N PRO A 404 14.02 42.68 31.16
CA PRO A 404 15.38 42.93 30.71
C PRO A 404 15.41 43.11 29.18
N THR A 405 15.82 44.29 28.72
CA THR A 405 16.10 44.53 27.30
C THR A 405 17.42 43.87 26.95
N ARG A 406 17.36 42.82 26.11
CA ARG A 406 18.54 42.08 25.64
C ARG A 406 19.39 42.96 24.72
N THR A 407 20.71 42.97 24.93
CA THR A 407 21.64 43.66 24.03
C THR A 407 21.80 42.90 22.69
N PRO A 408 22.21 43.56 21.58
CA PRO A 408 22.40 42.88 20.29
C PRO A 408 23.41 41.72 20.35
N SER A 409 24.46 41.86 21.17
CA SER A 409 25.45 40.80 21.41
C SER A 409 24.89 39.62 22.20
N GLU A 410 23.99 39.86 23.17
CA GLU A 410 23.24 38.80 23.85
C GLU A 410 22.29 38.07 22.89
N VAL A 411 21.62 38.80 21.99
CA VAL A 411 20.75 38.19 20.97
C VAL A 411 21.57 37.28 20.05
N ALA A 412 22.75 37.72 19.59
CA ALA A 412 23.65 36.90 18.79
C ALA A 412 24.15 35.66 19.55
N GLY A 413 24.42 35.77 20.85
CA GLY A 413 24.75 34.63 21.71
C GLY A 413 23.58 33.63 21.81
N ILE A 414 22.35 34.11 22.04
CA ILE A 414 21.15 33.26 22.09
C ILE A 414 20.93 32.56 20.74
N VAL A 415 21.08 33.26 19.62
CA VAL A 415 20.99 32.67 18.28
C VAL A 415 22.03 31.56 18.09
N THR A 416 23.25 31.76 18.59
CA THR A 416 24.31 30.75 18.57
C THR A 416 23.93 29.53 19.41
N LEU A 417 23.39 29.73 20.62
CA LEU A 417 22.90 28.66 21.48
C LEU A 417 21.79 27.86 20.78
N VAL A 418 20.81 28.54 20.18
CA VAL A 418 19.71 27.90 19.45
C VAL A 418 20.25 27.09 18.27
N GLY A 419 21.22 27.63 17.52
CA GLY A 419 21.85 26.91 16.41
C GLY A 419 22.57 25.63 16.86
N ILE A 420 23.36 25.71 17.93
CA ILE A 420 24.05 24.55 18.51
C ILE A 420 23.04 23.51 19.02
N MET A 421 21.98 23.96 19.70
CA MET A 421 20.92 23.07 20.19
C MET A 421 20.14 22.41 19.05
N LEU A 422 19.83 23.12 17.97
CA LEU A 422 19.18 22.52 16.79
C LEU A 422 20.08 21.47 16.15
N PHE A 423 21.38 21.73 16.01
CA PHE A 423 22.34 20.75 15.48
C PHE A 423 22.44 19.51 16.39
N ALA A 424 22.53 19.71 17.70
CA ALA A 424 22.52 18.62 18.67
C ALA A 424 21.21 17.83 18.68
N THR A 425 20.08 18.50 18.43
CA THR A 425 18.78 17.84 18.29
C THR A 425 18.74 16.95 17.05
N VAL A 426 19.31 17.38 15.91
CA VAL A 426 19.45 16.52 14.73
C VAL A 426 20.28 15.28 15.07
N ALA A 427 21.42 15.45 15.75
CA ALA A 427 22.24 14.31 16.18
C ALA A 427 21.44 13.38 17.12
N ALA A 428 20.82 13.93 18.17
CA ALA A 428 20.02 13.18 19.13
C ALA A 428 18.88 12.38 18.46
N VAL A 429 18.15 13.00 17.52
CA VAL A 429 17.05 12.33 16.79
C VAL A 429 17.57 11.29 15.80
N ASN A 430 18.73 11.50 15.19
CA ASN A 430 19.37 10.50 14.33
C ASN A 430 19.77 9.25 15.14
N ILE A 431 20.25 9.42 16.37
CA ILE A 431 20.52 8.31 17.30
C ILE A 431 19.26 7.50 17.62
N LEU A 432 18.09 8.15 17.73
CA LEU A 432 16.81 7.46 17.93
C LEU A 432 16.40 6.57 16.73
N ASN A 433 17.08 6.72 15.59
CA ASN A 433 16.83 5.98 14.36
C ASN A 433 15.39 6.11 13.86
N ILE A 434 14.84 7.33 13.92
CA ILE A 434 13.51 7.68 13.38
C ILE A 434 13.72 8.63 12.18
N PRO A 435 13.79 8.11 10.94
CA PRO A 435 14.12 8.91 9.76
C PRO A 435 13.18 10.08 9.53
N ALA A 436 11.88 9.89 9.78
CA ALA A 436 10.88 10.94 9.64
C ALA A 436 11.14 12.13 10.57
N LEU A 437 11.44 11.88 11.85
CA LEU A 437 11.77 12.95 12.80
C LEU A 437 13.08 13.63 12.43
N THR A 438 14.08 12.86 11.98
CA THR A 438 15.38 13.40 11.56
C THR A 438 15.21 14.36 10.37
N ALA A 439 14.40 13.97 9.38
CA ALA A 439 14.09 14.82 8.23
C ALA A 439 13.38 16.11 8.64
N LEU A 440 12.42 16.04 9.58
CA LEU A 440 11.71 17.21 10.09
C LEU A 440 12.66 18.19 10.80
N VAL A 441 13.46 17.71 11.74
CA VAL A 441 14.40 18.57 12.50
C VAL A 441 15.49 19.12 11.58
N SER A 442 16.01 18.31 10.64
CA SER A 442 16.96 18.79 9.64
C SER A 442 16.36 19.86 8.73
N GLY A 443 15.08 19.73 8.36
CA GLY A 443 14.36 20.75 7.61
C GLY A 443 14.28 22.08 8.36
N ILE A 444 13.97 22.03 9.67
CA ILE A 444 13.98 23.21 10.55
C ILE A 444 15.37 23.85 10.61
N LEU A 445 16.43 23.04 10.71
CA LEU A 445 17.81 23.53 10.72
C LEU A 445 18.18 24.25 9.41
N VAL A 446 17.76 23.72 8.26
CA VAL A 446 17.97 24.37 6.96
C VAL A 446 17.23 25.71 6.89
N ILE A 447 15.97 25.75 7.34
CA ILE A 447 15.18 26.99 7.37
C ILE A 447 15.85 28.01 8.30
N PHE A 448 16.30 27.60 9.49
CA PHE A 448 17.05 28.46 10.41
C PHE A 448 18.32 29.03 9.76
N GLY A 449 19.10 28.20 9.07
CA GLY A 449 20.29 28.63 8.34
C GLY A 449 19.97 29.65 7.22
N ARG A 450 18.88 29.43 6.47
CA ARG A 450 18.39 30.38 5.46
C ARG A 450 17.96 31.72 6.07
N ILE A 451 17.27 31.68 7.21
CA ILE A 451 16.87 32.88 7.97
C ILE A 451 18.11 33.67 8.40
N LEU A 452 19.10 33.01 9.00
CA LEU A 452 20.34 33.68 9.40
C LEU A 452 21.10 34.26 8.22
N ALA A 453 21.25 33.50 7.12
CA ALA A 453 21.91 34.00 5.92
C ALA A 453 21.19 35.24 5.35
N GLY A 454 19.85 35.22 5.29
CA GLY A 454 19.06 36.36 4.85
C GLY A 454 19.19 37.58 5.76
N LEU A 455 19.20 37.39 7.08
CA LEU A 455 19.44 38.46 8.05
C LEU A 455 20.84 39.08 7.90
N VAL A 456 21.87 38.26 7.66
CA VAL A 456 23.24 38.73 7.42
C VAL A 456 23.30 39.55 6.13
N ILE A 457 22.73 39.05 5.03
CA ILE A 457 22.65 39.79 3.75
C ILE A 457 21.93 41.13 3.96
N PHE A 458 20.81 41.12 4.69
CA PHE A 458 20.05 42.32 4.99
C PHE A 458 20.86 43.33 5.80
N ALA A 459 21.54 42.88 6.86
CA ALA A 459 22.38 43.73 7.70
C ALA A 459 23.54 44.36 6.91
N ILE A 460 24.25 43.57 6.11
CA ILE A 460 25.33 44.07 5.25
C ILE A 460 24.78 45.09 4.24
N GLY A 461 23.64 44.81 3.63
CA GLY A 461 23.06 45.71 2.65
C GLY A 461 22.52 47.02 3.24
N LEU A 462 21.98 47.00 4.47
CA LEU A 462 21.65 48.23 5.22
C LEU A 462 22.91 49.07 5.48
N PHE A 463 24.01 48.43 5.87
CA PHE A 463 25.29 49.12 6.04
C PHE A 463 25.76 49.78 4.73
N LEU A 464 25.72 49.04 3.60
CA LEU A 464 26.08 49.58 2.29
C LEU A 464 25.15 50.73 1.85
N ALA A 465 23.85 50.65 2.14
CA ALA A 465 22.90 51.71 1.81
C ALA A 465 23.22 53.02 2.53
N ASN A 466 23.58 52.94 3.81
CA ASN A 466 23.98 54.11 4.60
C ASN A 466 25.35 54.64 4.19
N LEU A 467 26.30 53.76 3.86
CA LEU A 467 27.60 54.15 3.35
C LEU A 467 27.45 54.95 2.04
N ALA A 468 26.65 54.45 1.10
CA ALA A 468 26.35 55.15 -0.14
C ALA A 468 25.70 56.52 0.12
N PHE A 469 24.71 56.59 1.02
CA PHE A 469 24.09 57.85 1.42
C PHE A 469 25.12 58.86 1.95
N ASN A 470 25.98 58.44 2.88
CA ASN A 470 26.98 59.30 3.51
C ASN A 470 28.03 59.78 2.49
N ILE A 471 28.51 58.90 1.60
CA ILE A 471 29.47 59.27 0.57
C ILE A 471 28.86 60.29 -0.41
N ILE A 472 27.64 60.06 -0.87
CA ILE A 472 26.99 60.96 -1.83
C ILE A 472 26.71 62.33 -1.19
N THR A 473 26.19 62.34 0.04
CA THR A 473 25.87 63.59 0.76
C THR A 473 27.11 64.38 1.19
N SER A 474 28.28 63.75 1.26
CA SER A 474 29.54 64.43 1.63
C SER A 474 30.04 65.44 0.58
N SER A 475 29.54 65.38 -0.66
CA SER A 475 29.91 66.30 -1.74
C SER A 475 29.40 67.74 -1.58
N GLY A 476 28.57 68.03 -0.57
CA GLY A 476 28.19 69.40 -0.18
C GLY A 476 27.17 70.12 -1.06
N GLU A 477 26.77 69.56 -2.20
CA GLU A 477 25.73 70.15 -3.06
C GLU A 477 24.31 69.89 -2.56
N ARG A 478 23.38 70.84 -2.79
CA ARG A 478 21.96 70.70 -2.44
C ARG A 478 21.29 69.52 -3.17
N GLN A 479 21.72 69.20 -4.40
CA GLN A 479 21.27 68.01 -5.14
C GLN A 479 21.78 66.70 -4.53
N ALA A 480 22.93 66.71 -3.84
CA ALA A 480 23.57 65.51 -3.33
C ALA A 480 22.74 64.81 -2.23
N GLN A 481 21.96 65.58 -1.45
CA GLN A 481 21.06 65.03 -0.44
C GLN A 481 19.93 64.20 -1.06
N ILE A 482 19.32 64.70 -2.14
CA ILE A 482 18.24 64.00 -2.85
C ILE A 482 18.79 62.74 -3.52
N LEU A 483 19.95 62.86 -4.17
CA LEU A 483 20.60 61.73 -4.84
C LEU A 483 21.02 60.64 -3.84
N GLY A 484 21.55 61.04 -2.68
CA GLY A 484 21.90 60.13 -1.59
C GLY A 484 20.67 59.39 -1.05
N GLN A 485 19.56 60.10 -0.80
CA GLN A 485 18.31 59.50 -0.32
C GLN A 485 17.76 58.47 -1.31
N VAL A 486 17.76 58.80 -2.60
CA VAL A 486 17.32 57.90 -3.68
C VAL A 486 18.20 56.65 -3.73
N ALA A 487 19.53 56.83 -3.71
CA ALA A 487 20.47 55.71 -3.70
C ALA A 487 20.24 54.78 -2.50
N ARG A 488 20.04 55.33 -1.29
CA ARG A 488 19.74 54.57 -0.08
C ARG A 488 18.47 53.73 -0.25
N ILE A 489 17.38 54.33 -0.72
CA ILE A 489 16.09 53.65 -0.92
C ILE A 489 16.21 52.53 -1.96
N CYS A 490 16.91 52.77 -3.07
CA CYS A 490 17.17 51.76 -4.08
C CYS A 490 17.94 50.56 -3.51
N ILE A 491 19.02 50.82 -2.77
CA ILE A 491 19.84 49.76 -2.17
C ILE A 491 19.03 48.97 -1.13
N ILE A 492 18.28 49.64 -0.24
CA ILE A 492 17.42 48.97 0.75
C ILE A 492 16.38 48.09 0.07
N THR A 493 15.74 48.58 -0.99
CA THR A 493 14.72 47.82 -1.73
C THR A 493 15.32 46.55 -2.36
N LEU A 494 16.48 46.69 -3.00
CA LEU A 494 17.21 45.56 -3.62
C LEU A 494 17.70 44.55 -2.58
N VAL A 495 18.29 45.02 -1.49
CA VAL A 495 18.79 44.19 -0.38
C VAL A 495 17.65 43.46 0.32
N SER A 496 16.50 44.11 0.51
CA SER A 496 15.31 43.49 1.11
C SER A 496 14.82 42.33 0.24
N ALA A 497 14.77 42.52 -1.08
CA ALA A 497 14.40 41.46 -2.02
C ALA A 497 15.40 40.29 -1.98
N MET A 498 16.72 40.57 -2.01
CA MET A 498 17.76 39.55 -1.88
C MET A 498 17.69 38.79 -0.55
N ALA A 499 17.43 39.49 0.56
CA ALA A 499 17.27 38.87 1.87
C ALA A 499 16.05 37.95 1.91
N LEU A 500 14.89 38.40 1.44
CA LEU A 500 13.68 37.56 1.36
C LEU A 500 13.87 36.32 0.48
N GLN A 501 14.58 36.49 -0.65
CA GLN A 501 14.95 35.40 -1.54
C GLN A 501 15.84 34.37 -0.82
N GLN A 502 16.84 34.82 -0.05
CA GLN A 502 17.74 33.93 0.71
C GLN A 502 17.00 33.16 1.82
N ILE A 503 16.04 33.80 2.49
CA ILE A 503 15.20 33.15 3.51
C ILE A 503 14.35 32.03 2.87
N GLY A 504 14.07 32.13 1.57
CA GLY A 504 13.27 31.16 0.81
C GLY A 504 11.76 31.43 0.89
N VAL A 505 11.36 32.65 1.27
CA VAL A 505 9.96 33.07 1.29
C VAL A 505 9.54 33.39 -0.14
N ALA A 506 8.82 32.45 -0.76
CA ALA A 506 8.24 32.59 -2.10
C ALA A 506 9.21 33.24 -3.10
N SER A 507 10.41 32.64 -3.24
CA SER A 507 11.51 33.19 -4.05
C SER A 507 11.06 33.55 -5.47
N ASP A 508 10.17 32.77 -6.07
CA ASP A 508 9.66 33.02 -7.41
C ASP A 508 8.76 34.25 -7.47
N ILE A 509 7.92 34.46 -6.44
CA ILE A 509 7.08 35.65 -6.32
C ILE A 509 7.96 36.88 -6.13
N VAL A 510 8.97 36.80 -5.25
CA VAL A 510 9.90 37.92 -5.00
C VAL A 510 10.69 38.25 -6.27
N ASN A 511 11.23 37.25 -6.96
CA ASN A 511 11.98 37.41 -8.21
C ASN A 511 11.12 38.03 -9.32
N LEU A 512 9.89 37.53 -9.49
CA LEU A 512 8.96 38.04 -10.49
C LEU A 512 8.54 39.48 -10.15
N ALA A 513 8.12 39.75 -8.92
CA ALA A 513 7.70 41.07 -8.50
C ALA A 513 8.82 42.10 -8.66
N PHE A 514 10.04 41.76 -8.24
CA PHE A 514 11.20 42.64 -8.38
C PHE A 514 11.63 42.80 -9.84
N GLY A 515 11.64 41.72 -10.61
CA GLY A 515 11.94 41.74 -12.04
C GLY A 515 10.95 42.60 -12.83
N LEU A 516 9.65 42.48 -12.54
CA LEU A 516 8.60 43.32 -13.14
C LEU A 516 8.70 44.76 -12.67
N LEU A 517 8.98 45.02 -11.39
CA LEU A 517 9.12 46.38 -10.87
C LEU A 517 10.32 47.09 -11.49
N LEU A 518 11.49 46.45 -11.52
CA LEU A 518 12.67 47.00 -12.19
C LEU A 518 12.44 47.13 -13.69
N GLY A 519 11.80 46.16 -14.33
CA GLY A 519 11.41 46.23 -15.73
C GLY A 519 10.50 47.43 -16.01
N ALA A 520 9.48 47.66 -15.19
CA ALA A 520 8.57 48.79 -15.32
C ALA A 520 9.28 50.13 -15.12
N ILE A 521 10.16 50.23 -14.12
CA ILE A 521 10.98 51.44 -13.90
C ILE A 521 11.91 51.69 -15.08
N ALA A 522 12.58 50.65 -15.59
CA ALA A 522 13.47 50.75 -16.74
C ALA A 522 12.71 51.24 -17.98
N VAL A 523 11.53 50.68 -18.26
CA VAL A 523 10.66 51.12 -19.35
C VAL A 523 10.18 52.55 -19.14
N ALA A 524 9.75 52.92 -17.93
CA ALA A 524 9.30 54.28 -17.62
C ALA A 524 10.42 55.32 -17.82
N ILE A 525 11.65 55.03 -17.38
CA ILE A 525 12.82 55.89 -17.59
C ILE A 525 13.15 55.96 -19.09
N ALA A 526 13.18 54.83 -19.79
CA ALA A 526 13.45 54.79 -21.23
C ALA A 526 12.43 55.63 -22.02
N LEU A 527 11.15 55.56 -21.67
CA LEU A 527 10.09 56.38 -22.28
C LEU A 527 10.21 57.87 -21.90
N ALA A 528 10.47 58.19 -20.63
CA ALA A 528 10.60 59.56 -20.17
C ALA A 528 11.78 60.29 -20.85
N PHE A 529 12.95 59.64 -20.93
CA PHE A 529 14.10 60.18 -21.65
C PHE A 529 13.92 60.16 -23.16
N GLY A 530 13.37 59.08 -23.72
CA GLY A 530 13.18 58.93 -25.17
C GLY A 530 12.19 59.94 -25.76
N LEU A 531 11.07 60.19 -25.06
CA LEU A 531 10.08 61.17 -25.49
C LEU A 531 10.49 62.59 -25.12
N GLY A 532 11.01 62.82 -23.91
CA GLY A 532 11.40 64.15 -23.42
C GLY A 532 12.67 64.72 -24.07
N GLY A 533 13.61 63.87 -24.47
CA GLY A 533 14.86 64.26 -25.13
C GLY A 533 14.75 64.39 -26.65
N ARG A 534 13.59 64.09 -27.23
CA ARG A 534 13.37 64.06 -28.69
C ARG A 534 13.72 65.39 -29.37
N ASP A 535 13.35 66.50 -28.75
CA ASP A 535 13.55 67.82 -29.36
C ASP A 535 15.01 68.28 -29.26
N ILE A 536 15.66 68.07 -28.12
CA ILE A 536 17.10 68.31 -27.94
C ILE A 536 17.93 67.43 -28.88
N ALA A 537 17.59 66.15 -29.01
CA ALA A 537 18.26 65.25 -29.95
C ALA A 537 18.08 65.71 -31.41
N ARG A 538 16.89 66.21 -31.77
CA ARG A 538 16.63 66.77 -33.10
C ARG A 538 17.49 68.00 -33.37
N GLU A 539 17.53 68.95 -32.43
CA GLU A 539 18.32 70.17 -32.56
C GLU A 539 19.81 69.83 -32.70
N GLN A 540 20.33 68.95 -31.84
CA GLN A 540 21.75 68.58 -31.89
C GLN A 540 22.13 67.88 -33.20
N VAL A 541 21.26 66.99 -33.72
CA VAL A 541 21.47 66.33 -35.02
C VAL A 541 21.37 67.32 -36.18
N GLN A 542 20.46 68.29 -36.12
CA GLN A 542 20.33 69.34 -37.14
C GLN A 542 21.54 70.27 -37.14
N GLU A 543 22.02 70.67 -35.96
CA GLU A 543 23.22 71.48 -35.81
C GLU A 543 24.46 70.75 -36.35
N TRP A 544 24.56 69.45 -36.04
CA TRP A 544 25.62 68.59 -36.57
C TRP A 544 25.53 68.46 -38.10
N LEU A 545 24.35 68.23 -38.67
CA LEU A 545 24.12 68.16 -40.12
C LEU A 545 24.45 69.48 -40.83
N ASN A 546 24.10 70.61 -40.22
CA ASN A 546 24.40 71.94 -40.75
C ASN A 546 25.89 72.23 -40.75
N SER A 547 26.62 71.76 -39.73
CA SER A 547 28.09 71.87 -39.67
C SER A 547 28.80 71.13 -40.83
N PHE A 548 28.19 70.05 -41.35
CA PHE A 548 28.69 69.34 -42.53
C PHE A 548 28.27 70.00 -43.85
N LYS A 549 27.07 70.59 -43.93
CA LYS A 549 26.61 71.32 -45.14
C LYS A 549 27.32 72.65 -45.36
N GLY A 550 27.80 73.31 -44.30
CA GLY A 550 28.57 74.56 -44.40
C GLY A 550 30.04 74.40 -44.84
N ARG A 551 30.45 73.20 -45.27
CA ARG A 551 31.84 72.87 -45.63
C ARG A 551 32.07 72.55 -47.12
N ASN A 552 31.10 72.84 -48.00
CA ASN A 552 31.26 72.77 -49.45
C ASN A 552 31.10 74.14 -50.12
#